data_AF-A0A5U5NNW6-F1
#
_entry.id   AF-A0A5U5NNW6-F1
#
_cell.length_a   1.000
_cell.length_b   1.000
_cell.length_c   1.000
_cell.angle_alpha   90.00
_cell.angle_beta   90.00
_cell.angle_gamma   90.00
#
_symmetry.space_group_name_H-M   'P 1'
#
loop_
_entity.id
_entity.type
_entity.pdbx_description
1 polymer ?
#
loop_
_entity_poly.entity_id
_entity_poly.type
_entity_poly.pdbx_seq_one_letter_code
_entity_poly.pdbx_strand_id
1 'polypeptide(L)'
;SLLFVAGALASLETNDLNVHVMVALMLIAAIVGDAVNYTIGRLFGEKLFSNPNSKIFRRSYLDKTHQFYEKHGGKTIILARFVPIVRTFAPFVAGMGHMSYRHFAAYNVIGALLWVLLFTYAGYFFGTIPLIQDNLKLLIVGIIVVSILPGVIEIVRHKRAASRAAK
;
A
#
# COMPACT_ATOMS: atom_id res chain seq x y z
N SER A 1 7.68 0.83 -5.64
CA SER A 1 9.14 1.03 -5.62
C SER A 1 9.90 -0.22 -5.18
N LEU A 2 9.79 -0.66 -3.93
CA LEU A 2 10.63 -1.76 -3.43
C LEU A 2 10.44 -3.09 -4.20
N LEU A 3 9.21 -3.45 -4.56
CA LEU A 3 8.93 -4.66 -5.36
C LEU A 3 9.57 -4.62 -6.74
N PHE A 4 9.54 -3.46 -7.39
CA PHE A 4 10.16 -3.27 -8.70
C PHE A 4 11.69 -3.36 -8.59
N VAL A 5 12.27 -2.71 -7.58
CA VAL A 5 13.72 -2.78 -7.31
C VAL A 5 14.14 -4.21 -7.00
N ALA A 6 13.38 -4.93 -6.18
CA ALA A 6 13.63 -6.33 -5.88
C ALA A 6 13.59 -7.19 -7.14
N GLY A 7 12.60 -7.00 -8.01
CA GLY A 7 12.53 -7.65 -9.32
C GLY A 7 13.75 -7.36 -10.20
N ALA A 8 14.17 -6.09 -10.30
CA ALA A 8 15.34 -5.69 -11.09
C ALA A 8 16.68 -6.19 -10.50
N LEU A 9 16.75 -6.40 -9.19
CA LEU A 9 17.91 -7.02 -8.55
C LEU A 9 17.95 -8.53 -8.80
N ALA A 10 16.79 -9.19 -8.87
CA ALA A 10 16.67 -10.61 -9.16
C ALA A 10 17.01 -10.95 -10.64
N SER A 11 17.05 -9.97 -11.54
CA SER A 11 17.47 -10.18 -12.94
C SER A 11 18.97 -10.09 -13.16
N LEU A 12 19.76 -9.73 -12.13
CA LEU A 12 21.21 -9.66 -12.23
C LEU A 12 21.79 -11.08 -12.17
N GLU A 13 22.60 -11.47 -13.16
CA GLU A 13 23.27 -12.78 -13.21
C GLU A 13 24.18 -13.04 -12.00
N THR A 14 24.63 -11.98 -11.32
CA THR A 14 25.42 -12.09 -10.09
C THR A 14 24.62 -12.50 -8.86
N ASN A 15 23.28 -12.48 -8.93
CA ASN A 15 22.39 -12.84 -7.83
C ASN A 15 21.70 -14.17 -8.15
N ASP A 16 21.94 -15.21 -7.34
CA ASP A 16 21.22 -16.49 -7.36
C ASP A 16 19.77 -16.38 -6.83
N LEU A 17 19.10 -15.25 -7.08
CA LEU A 17 17.76 -14.96 -6.59
C LEU A 17 16.72 -15.48 -7.58
N ASN A 18 16.01 -16.54 -7.17
CA ASN A 18 14.87 -17.03 -7.93
C ASN A 18 13.67 -16.06 -7.80
N VAL A 19 13.36 -15.35 -8.89
CA VAL A 19 12.26 -14.38 -8.94
C VAL A 19 10.90 -14.99 -8.56
N HIS A 20 10.65 -16.27 -8.88
CA HIS A 20 9.40 -16.94 -8.57
C HIS A 20 9.24 -17.20 -7.07
N VAL A 21 10.33 -17.61 -6.40
CA VAL A 21 10.34 -17.79 -4.93
C VAL A 21 10.11 -16.45 -4.24
N MET A 22 10.76 -15.38 -4.73
CA MET A 22 10.58 -14.04 -4.19
C MET A 22 9.14 -13.54 -4.35
N VAL A 23 8.54 -13.72 -5.52
CA VAL A 23 7.13 -13.40 -5.78
C VAL A 23 6.21 -14.17 -4.83
N ALA A 24 6.43 -15.47 -4.62
CA ALA A 24 5.62 -16.27 -3.71
C ALA A 24 5.71 -15.76 -2.26
N LEU A 25 6.92 -15.48 -1.76
CA LEU A 25 7.12 -14.93 -0.42
C LEU A 25 6.47 -13.55 -0.26
N MET A 26 6.60 -12.68 -1.26
CA MET A 26 6.02 -11.34 -1.24
C MET A 26 4.49 -11.38 -1.28
N LEU A 27 3.90 -12.32 -2.01
CA LEU A 27 2.46 -12.54 -2.00
C LEU A 27 1.95 -12.96 -0.64
N ILE A 28 2.60 -13.95 -0.02
CA ILE A 28 2.25 -14.43 1.33
C ILE A 28 2.37 -13.28 2.33
N ALA A 29 3.49 -12.57 2.32
CA ALA A 29 3.73 -11.43 3.21
C ALA A 29 2.69 -10.32 3.03
N ALA A 30 2.33 -9.98 1.78
CA ALA A 30 1.33 -8.96 1.49
C ALA A 30 -0.07 -9.37 1.98
N ILE A 31 -0.48 -10.61 1.68
CA ILE A 31 -1.81 -11.11 2.07
C ILE A 31 -1.93 -11.18 3.59
N VAL A 32 -0.92 -11.74 4.27
CA VAL A 32 -0.90 -11.89 5.72
C VAL A 32 -0.82 -10.54 6.41
N GLY A 33 0.05 -9.63 5.96
CA GLY A 33 0.16 -8.28 6.52
C GLY A 33 -1.16 -7.51 6.44
N ASP A 34 -1.83 -7.55 5.29
CA ASP A 34 -3.12 -6.90 5.11
C ASP A 34 -4.23 -7.58 5.93
N ALA A 35 -4.21 -8.90 6.09
CA ALA A 35 -5.14 -9.63 6.94
C ALA A 35 -4.97 -9.29 8.43
N VAL A 36 -3.73 -9.17 8.91
CA VAL A 36 -3.42 -8.72 10.27
C VAL A 36 -3.93 -7.30 10.47
N ASN A 37 -3.63 -6.39 9.53
CA ASN A 37 -4.06 -5.00 9.60
C ASN A 37 -5.59 -4.84 9.60
N TYR A 38 -6.29 -5.63 8.77
CA TYR A 38 -7.75 -5.73 8.80
C TYR A 38 -8.26 -6.23 10.15
N THR A 39 -7.63 -7.26 10.72
CA THR A 39 -8.05 -7.83 12.00
C THR A 39 -7.86 -6.83 13.13
N ILE A 40 -6.76 -6.08 13.11
CA ILE A 40 -6.53 -4.96 14.04
C ILE A 40 -7.64 -3.91 13.88
N GLY A 41 -7.97 -3.50 12.65
CA GLY A 41 -9.06 -2.56 12.39
C GLY A 41 -10.41 -3.05 12.90
N ARG A 42 -10.70 -4.34 12.76
CA ARG A 42 -11.96 -4.95 13.19
C ARG A 42 -12.07 -5.10 14.71
N LEU A 43 -10.98 -5.48 15.39
CA LEU A 43 -10.97 -5.71 16.83
C LEU A 43 -10.85 -4.39 17.61
N PHE A 44 -10.00 -3.49 17.15
CA PHE A 44 -9.73 -2.22 17.84
C PHE A 44 -10.60 -1.08 17.34
N GLY A 45 -11.25 -1.19 16.17
CA GLY A 45 -12.10 -0.13 15.60
C GLY A 45 -13.19 0.37 16.56
N GLU A 46 -13.95 -0.52 17.18
CA GLU A 46 -14.99 -0.07 18.13
C GLU A 46 -14.40 0.49 19.43
N LYS A 47 -13.31 -0.11 19.94
CA LYS A 47 -12.64 0.34 21.18
C LYS A 47 -11.96 1.70 21.01
N LEU A 48 -11.30 1.96 19.89
CA LEU A 48 -10.54 3.19 19.63
C LEU A 48 -11.46 4.42 19.46
N PHE A 49 -12.70 4.20 19.01
CA PHE A 49 -13.73 5.21 18.79
C PHE A 49 -14.81 5.22 19.88
N SER A 50 -14.62 4.45 20.95
CA SER A 50 -15.52 4.42 22.11
C SER A 50 -15.46 5.71 22.94
N ASN A 51 -14.36 6.46 22.86
CA ASN A 51 -14.19 7.73 23.57
C ASN A 51 -14.77 8.91 22.77
N PRO A 52 -15.88 9.54 23.22
CA PRO A 52 -16.55 10.63 22.50
C PRO A 52 -15.70 11.90 22.37
N ASN A 53 -14.69 12.09 23.23
CA ASN A 53 -13.85 13.29 23.29
C ASN A 53 -12.58 13.20 22.41
N SER A 54 -12.39 12.11 21.66
CA SER A 54 -11.22 11.95 20.78
C SER A 54 -11.34 12.84 19.53
N LYS A 55 -10.47 13.86 19.40
CA LYS A 55 -10.39 14.69 18.19
C LYS A 55 -9.90 13.90 16.96
N ILE A 56 -9.22 12.77 17.16
CA ILE A 56 -8.58 11.96 16.10
C ILE A 56 -9.48 10.77 15.70
N PHE A 57 -10.23 10.18 16.64
CA PHE A 57 -11.07 8.99 16.42
C PHE A 57 -12.55 9.31 16.68
N ARG A 58 -13.17 10.07 15.77
CA ARG A 58 -14.62 10.41 15.84
C ARG A 58 -15.48 9.35 15.17
N ARG A 59 -16.60 8.96 15.80
CA ARG A 59 -17.58 8.02 15.21
C ARG A 59 -18.06 8.41 13.81
N SER A 60 -18.14 9.71 13.51
CA SER A 60 -18.48 10.20 12.17
C SER A 60 -17.55 9.69 11.06
N TYR A 61 -16.30 9.34 11.38
CA TYR A 61 -15.38 8.74 10.40
C TYR A 61 -15.66 7.25 10.19
N LEU A 62 -16.11 6.52 11.21
CA LEU A 62 -16.58 5.15 11.09
C LEU A 62 -17.80 5.08 10.18
N ASP A 63 -18.80 5.93 10.40
CA ASP A 63 -20.02 5.95 9.59
C ASP A 63 -19.72 6.30 8.12
N LYS A 64 -18.86 7.29 7.90
CA LYS A 64 -18.39 7.65 6.55
C LYS A 64 -17.62 6.50 5.89
N THR A 65 -16.79 5.80 6.66
CA THR A 65 -16.04 4.64 6.17
C THR A 65 -16.98 3.51 5.77
N HIS A 66 -17.97 3.22 6.62
CA HIS A 66 -18.99 2.20 6.34
C HIS A 66 -19.76 2.54 5.07
N GLN A 67 -20.30 3.77 4.97
CA GLN A 67 -20.98 4.25 3.76
C GLN A 67 -20.08 4.25 2.52
N PHE A 68 -18.79 4.56 2.67
CA PHE A 68 -17.84 4.54 1.57
C PHE A 68 -17.67 3.13 1.00
N TYR A 69 -17.51 2.12 1.85
CA TYR A 69 -17.41 0.73 1.41
C TYR A 69 -18.74 0.15 0.94
N GLU A 70 -19.85 0.57 1.52
CA GLU A 70 -21.19 0.20 1.06
C GLU A 70 -21.42 0.73 -0.37
N LYS A 71 -20.96 1.95 -0.66
CA LYS A 71 -21.10 2.60 -1.97
C LYS A 71 -20.11 2.11 -3.04
N HIS A 72 -18.85 1.88 -2.68
CA HIS A 72 -17.79 1.55 -3.66
C HIS A 72 -17.37 0.07 -3.65
N GLY A 73 -17.81 -0.69 -2.65
CA GLY A 73 -17.52 -2.11 -2.49
C GLY A 73 -16.03 -2.44 -2.32
N GLY A 74 -15.71 -3.74 -2.31
CA GLY A 74 -14.34 -4.23 -2.13
C GLY A 74 -13.37 -3.91 -3.27
N LYS A 75 -13.85 -3.43 -4.43
CA LYS A 75 -12.99 -2.95 -5.53
C LYS A 75 -12.05 -1.82 -5.08
N THR A 76 -12.46 -1.03 -4.10
CA THR A 76 -11.60 0.00 -3.50
C THR A 76 -10.38 -0.58 -2.80
N ILE A 77 -10.39 -1.82 -2.31
CA ILE A 77 -9.20 -2.46 -1.72
C ILE A 77 -8.12 -2.66 -2.77
N ILE A 78 -8.51 -3.07 -3.98
CA ILE A 78 -7.57 -3.26 -5.10
C ILE A 78 -7.02 -1.90 -5.54
N LEU A 79 -7.91 -0.92 -5.77
CA LEU A 79 -7.52 0.43 -6.20
C LEU A 79 -6.67 1.16 -5.16
N ALA A 80 -6.99 0.99 -3.87
CA ALA A 80 -6.26 1.59 -2.76
C ALA A 80 -4.79 1.21 -2.75
N ARG A 81 -4.44 0.00 -3.24
CA ARG A 81 -3.04 -0.41 -3.33
C ARG A 81 -2.25 0.60 -4.16
N PHE A 82 -2.81 1.14 -5.24
CA PHE A 82 -2.14 2.06 -6.19
C PHE A 82 -1.90 3.45 -5.64
N VAL A 83 -2.49 3.76 -4.50
CA VAL A 83 -2.30 5.03 -3.82
C VAL A 83 -1.48 4.77 -2.53
N PRO A 84 -0.20 5.20 -2.46
CA PRO A 84 0.73 4.80 -1.41
C PRO A 84 0.24 5.00 0.02
N ILE A 85 -0.49 6.09 0.29
CA ILE A 85 -1.02 6.41 1.61
C ILE A 85 -2.28 5.59 1.88
N VAL A 86 -3.17 5.48 0.89
CA VAL A 86 -4.45 4.78 1.06
C VAL A 86 -4.24 3.29 1.29
N ARG A 87 -3.23 2.67 0.65
CA ARG A 87 -3.00 1.23 0.76
C ARG A 87 -2.76 0.74 2.18
N THR A 88 -2.07 1.52 3.02
CA THR A 88 -1.73 1.11 4.39
C THR A 88 -2.92 1.27 5.33
N PHE A 89 -3.81 2.21 5.03
CA PHE A 89 -5.02 2.43 5.81
C PHE A 89 -6.20 1.59 5.32
N ALA A 90 -6.27 1.23 4.03
CA ALA A 90 -7.43 0.56 3.46
C ALA A 90 -7.80 -0.78 4.15
N PRO A 91 -6.87 -1.69 4.49
CA PRO A 91 -7.22 -2.90 5.23
C PRO A 91 -7.77 -2.60 6.62
N PHE A 92 -7.14 -1.68 7.34
CA PHE A 92 -7.57 -1.23 8.66
C PHE A 92 -8.97 -0.61 8.62
N VAL A 93 -9.21 0.29 7.66
CA VAL A 93 -10.46 1.01 7.43
C VAL A 93 -11.56 0.03 7.00
N ALA A 94 -11.25 -0.99 6.19
CA ALA A 94 -12.18 -2.08 5.85
C ALA A 94 -12.56 -2.94 7.07
N GLY A 95 -11.61 -3.20 7.97
CA GLY A 95 -11.86 -3.89 9.23
C GLY A 95 -12.76 -3.10 10.17
N MET A 96 -12.47 -1.80 10.32
CA MET A 96 -13.29 -0.87 11.11
C MET A 96 -14.72 -0.71 10.56
N GLY A 97 -14.88 -0.74 9.24
CA GLY A 97 -16.20 -0.67 8.59
C GLY A 97 -17.03 -1.95 8.69
N HIS A 98 -16.58 -2.96 9.44
CA HIS A 98 -17.21 -4.27 9.59
C HIS A 98 -17.50 -4.97 8.25
N MET A 99 -16.64 -4.77 7.25
CA MET A 99 -16.71 -5.54 6.00
C MET A 99 -16.62 -7.04 6.31
N SER A 100 -17.29 -7.91 5.57
CA SER A 100 -17.13 -9.35 5.81
C SER A 100 -15.70 -9.80 5.45
N TYR A 101 -15.08 -10.62 6.31
CA TYR A 101 -13.69 -11.08 6.10
C TYR A 101 -13.52 -11.81 4.77
N ARG A 102 -14.52 -12.61 4.35
CA ARG A 102 -14.50 -13.32 3.06
C ARG A 102 -14.43 -12.37 1.88
N HIS A 103 -15.23 -11.29 1.89
CA HIS A 103 -15.18 -10.28 0.84
C HIS A 103 -13.83 -9.58 0.86
N PHE A 104 -13.37 -9.12 2.03
CA PHE A 104 -12.06 -8.48 2.17
C PHE A 104 -10.94 -9.37 1.63
N ALA A 105 -10.87 -10.64 2.06
CA ALA A 105 -9.83 -11.58 1.68
C ALA A 105 -9.80 -11.84 0.17
N ALA A 106 -10.96 -12.00 -0.49
CA ALA A 106 -11.02 -12.19 -1.93
C ALA A 106 -10.41 -11.00 -2.70
N TYR A 107 -10.83 -9.77 -2.39
CA TYR A 107 -10.28 -8.56 -3.02
C TYR A 107 -8.82 -8.32 -2.63
N ASN A 108 -8.44 -8.67 -1.40
CA ASN A 108 -7.06 -8.56 -0.92
C ASN A 108 -6.12 -9.48 -1.70
N VAL A 109 -6.50 -10.75 -1.88
CA VAL A 109 -5.70 -11.74 -2.63
C VAL A 109 -5.58 -11.34 -4.10
N ILE A 110 -6.69 -10.96 -4.74
CA ILE A 110 -6.67 -10.50 -6.14
C ILE A 110 -5.80 -9.25 -6.28
N GLY A 111 -5.96 -8.28 -5.38
CA GLY A 111 -5.14 -7.07 -5.36
C GLY A 111 -3.66 -7.37 -5.11
N ALA A 112 -3.33 -8.31 -4.22
CA ALA A 112 -1.96 -8.74 -3.96
C ALA A 112 -1.32 -9.41 -5.18
N LEU A 113 -2.05 -10.33 -5.82
CA LEU A 113 -1.61 -10.99 -7.04
C LEU A 113 -1.31 -9.98 -8.14
N LEU A 114 -2.29 -9.15 -8.49
CA LEU A 114 -2.10 -8.13 -9.52
C LEU A 114 -0.92 -7.21 -9.20
N TRP A 115 -0.81 -6.75 -7.95
CA TRP A 115 0.24 -5.84 -7.54
C TRP A 115 1.63 -6.45 -7.58
N VAL A 116 1.82 -7.59 -6.90
CA VAL A 116 3.15 -8.21 -6.74
C VAL A 116 3.62 -8.74 -8.09
N LEU A 117 2.76 -9.39 -8.86
CA LEU A 117 3.12 -9.87 -10.20
C LEU A 117 3.50 -8.70 -11.11
N LEU A 118 2.65 -7.68 -11.20
CA LEU A 118 2.89 -6.54 -12.09
C LEU A 118 4.21 -5.83 -11.76
N PHE A 119 4.42 -5.41 -10.51
CA PHE A 119 5.60 -4.62 -10.18
C PHE A 119 6.88 -5.45 -10.12
N THR A 120 6.83 -6.69 -9.65
CA THR A 120 8.04 -7.53 -9.51
C THR A 120 8.50 -8.02 -10.88
N TYR A 121 7.60 -8.54 -11.72
CA TYR A 121 7.98 -8.96 -13.06
C TYR A 121 8.31 -7.77 -13.97
N ALA A 122 7.61 -6.64 -13.86
CA ALA A 122 8.04 -5.44 -14.56
C ALA A 122 9.47 -5.04 -14.15
N GLY A 123 9.79 -5.09 -12.86
CA GLY A 123 11.15 -4.87 -12.37
C GLY A 123 12.17 -5.83 -12.98
N TYR A 124 11.83 -7.13 -12.99
CA TYR A 124 12.67 -8.19 -13.55
C TYR A 124 12.94 -8.01 -15.05
N PHE A 125 11.88 -7.82 -15.86
CA PHE A 125 12.03 -7.60 -17.30
C PHE A 125 12.79 -6.31 -17.61
N PHE A 126 12.51 -5.21 -16.92
CA PHE A 126 13.27 -3.97 -17.11
C PHE A 126 14.74 -4.15 -16.70
N GLY A 127 15.00 -4.89 -15.63
CA GLY A 127 16.36 -5.21 -15.18
C GLY A 127 17.13 -6.16 -16.11
N THR A 128 16.50 -6.80 -17.10
CA THR A 128 17.20 -7.54 -18.17
C THR A 128 17.62 -6.67 -19.37
N ILE A 129 17.17 -5.42 -19.46
CA ILE A 129 17.51 -4.53 -20.58
C ILE A 129 18.94 -3.96 -20.35
N PRO A 130 19.89 -4.11 -21.29
CA PRO A 130 21.28 -3.69 -21.11
C PRO A 130 21.44 -2.21 -20.72
N LEU A 131 20.68 -1.32 -21.39
CA LEU A 131 20.60 0.12 -21.08
C LEU A 131 20.23 0.42 -19.62
N ILE A 132 19.40 -0.44 -19.03
CA ILE A 132 18.91 -0.31 -17.66
C ILE A 132 19.87 -0.99 -16.68
N GLN A 133 20.51 -2.10 -17.05
CA GLN A 133 21.55 -2.75 -16.23
C GLN A 133 22.74 -1.83 -16.00
N ASP A 134 23.23 -1.16 -17.05
CA ASP A 134 24.35 -0.23 -16.96
C ASP A 134 24.01 0.99 -16.07
N ASN A 135 22.72 1.33 -15.99
CA ASN A 135 22.21 2.48 -15.23
C ASN A 135 21.32 2.05 -14.06
N LEU A 136 21.46 0.83 -13.55
CA LEU A 136 20.50 0.26 -12.60
C LEU A 136 20.47 1.03 -11.29
N LYS A 137 21.63 1.54 -10.85
CA LYS A 137 21.74 2.48 -9.73
C LYS A 137 20.94 3.76 -9.97
N LEU A 138 21.03 4.35 -11.16
CA LEU A 138 20.34 5.59 -11.53
C LEU A 138 18.81 5.36 -11.54
N LEU A 139 18.36 4.23 -12.08
CA LEU A 139 16.95 3.83 -12.10
C LEU A 139 16.41 3.66 -10.67
N ILE A 140 17.13 2.93 -9.81
CA ILE A 140 16.75 2.72 -8.41
C ILE A 140 16.64 4.05 -7.68
N VAL A 141 17.63 4.94 -7.84
CA VAL A 141 17.62 6.28 -7.25
C VAL A 141 16.42 7.08 -7.77
N GLY A 142 16.13 7.05 -9.07
CA GLY A 142 14.97 7.70 -9.67
C GLY A 142 13.65 7.22 -9.06
N ILE A 143 13.47 5.90 -8.91
CA ILE A 143 12.27 5.30 -8.30
C ILE A 143 12.12 5.72 -6.83
N ILE A 144 13.22 5.77 -6.07
CA ILE A 144 13.22 6.21 -4.68
C ILE A 144 12.79 7.68 -4.59
N VAL A 145 13.40 8.55 -5.40
CA VAL A 145 13.06 9.98 -5.45
C VAL A 145 11.59 10.17 -5.79
N VAL A 146 11.09 9.52 -6.85
CA VAL A 146 9.67 9.60 -7.26
C VAL A 146 8.73 9.04 -6.19
N SER A 147 9.14 8.04 -5.41
CA SER A 147 8.30 7.48 -4.34
C SER A 147 8.23 8.34 -3.10
N ILE A 148 9.30 9.08 -2.79
CA ILE A 148 9.38 9.97 -1.62
C ILE A 148 8.76 11.35 -1.93
N LEU A 149 8.82 11.78 -3.20
CA LEU A 149 8.33 13.08 -3.66
C LEU A 149 6.91 13.44 -3.17
N PRO A 150 5.90 12.56 -3.28
CA PRO A 150 4.54 12.87 -2.87
C PRO A 150 4.45 13.17 -1.36
N GLY A 151 5.14 12.38 -0.54
CA GLY A 151 5.19 12.59 0.92
C GLY A 151 5.88 13.90 1.29
N VAL A 152 6.96 14.25 0.60
CA VAL A 152 7.66 15.53 0.83
C VAL A 152 6.79 16.72 0.40
N ILE A 153 6.13 16.64 -0.76
CA ILE A 153 5.25 17.70 -1.25
C ILE A 153 4.08 17.92 -0.28
N GLU A 154 3.50 16.86 0.26
CA GLU A 154 2.40 16.92 1.22
C GLU A 154 2.85 17.57 2.54
N ILE A 155 4.01 17.19 3.08
CA ILE A 155 4.60 17.80 4.27
C ILE A 155 4.87 19.30 4.06
N VAL A 156 5.42 19.69 2.91
CA VAL A 156 5.70 21.09 2.58
C VAL A 156 4.41 21.88 2.39
N ARG A 157 3.38 21.32 1.74
CA ARG A 157 2.06 21.96 1.61
C ARG A 157 1.40 22.15 2.98
N HIS A 158 1.43 21.14 3.86
CA HIS A 158 0.88 21.25 5.21
C HIS A 158 1.61 22.29 6.05
N LYS A 159 2.95 22.34 5.99
CA LYS A 159 3.74 23.38 6.68
C LYS A 159 3.46 24.79 6.15
N ARG A 160 3.32 24.95 4.83
CA ARG A 160 2.99 26.26 4.22
C ARG A 160 1.54 26.68 4.50
N ALA A 161 0.60 25.76 4.57
CA ALA A 161 -0.79 26.03 4.95
C ALA A 161 -0.90 26.42 6.44
N ALA A 162 -0.18 25.72 7.33
CA ALA A 162 -0.10 26.06 8.75
C ALA A 162 0.55 27.43 8.99
N SER A 163 1.62 27.77 8.24
CA SER A 163 2.26 29.08 8.28
C SER A 163 1.38 30.22 7.74
N ARG A 164 0.45 29.95 6.83
CA ARG A 164 -0.53 30.94 6.33
C ARG A 164 -1.72 31.13 7.26
N ALA A 165 -2.08 30.14 8.08
CA ALA A 165 -3.15 30.26 9.06
C ALA A 165 -2.71 30.94 10.38
N ALA A 166 -1.40 31.04 10.61
CA ALA A 166 -0.79 31.70 11.78
C ALA A 166 -0.41 33.18 11.51
N LYS A 167 -0.76 33.72 10.34
CA LYS A 167 -0.52 35.10 9.92
C LYS A 167 -1.85 35.78 9.65
#